data_AF-A0A6L5TDX4-F1
#
_entry.id   AF-A0A6L5TDX4-F1
#
_cell.length_a   1.000
_cell.length_b   1.000
_cell.length_c   1.000
_cell.angle_alpha   90.00
_cell.angle_beta   90.00
_cell.angle_gamma   90.00
#
_symmetry.space_group_name_H-M   'P 1'
#
loop_
_entity.id
_entity.type
_entity.pdbx_description
1 polymer ?
#
loop_
_entity_poly.entity_id
_entity_poly.type
_entity_poly.pdbx_seq_one_letter_code
_entity_poly.pdbx_strand_id
1 'polypeptide(L)'
;MENNKLSTGLTVWLWIIFVVNVLAAIGGIVVALGASVVGAALGLGSIYVVLSFIGVILQIVITVSIGILLFAHKKIGLVLIFAFAALGFIVSMVTYAVTAQLGVGNIVKAIISAILMPVITYLFAKNDIANGIIA
;
A
#
# COMPACT_ATOMS: atom_id res chain seq x y z
N MET A 1 15.69 -31.60 -0.26
CA MET A 1 15.33 -30.19 -0.03
C MET A 1 14.29 -29.86 -1.07
N GLU A 2 13.02 -29.81 -0.69
CA GLU A 2 11.93 -29.48 -1.62
C GLU A 2 12.15 -28.08 -2.20
N ASN A 3 11.65 -27.88 -3.41
CA ASN A 3 11.80 -26.63 -4.15
C ASN A 3 11.00 -25.53 -3.43
N ASN A 4 11.63 -24.82 -2.47
CA ASN A 4 11.08 -23.70 -1.70
C ASN A 4 10.89 -22.43 -2.56
N LYS A 5 10.28 -22.56 -3.73
CA LYS A 5 9.95 -21.44 -4.60
C LYS A 5 8.46 -21.13 -4.42
N LEU A 6 8.14 -19.84 -4.33
CA LEU A 6 6.76 -19.38 -4.40
C LEU A 6 6.13 -19.88 -5.71
N SER A 7 4.81 -20.09 -5.68
CA SER A 7 4.06 -20.40 -6.89
C SER A 7 4.32 -19.34 -7.96
N THR A 8 4.42 -19.76 -9.24
CA THR A 8 4.67 -18.84 -10.36
C THR A 8 3.64 -17.71 -10.39
N GLY A 9 2.37 -18.02 -10.11
CA GLY A 9 1.30 -17.02 -10.06
C GLY A 9 1.49 -15.98 -8.96
N LEU A 10 1.86 -16.42 -7.76
CA LEU A 10 2.15 -15.50 -6.65
C LEU A 10 3.40 -14.66 -6.94
N THR A 11 4.45 -15.26 -7.47
CA THR A 11 5.69 -14.55 -7.82
C THR A 11 5.42 -13.43 -8.81
N VAL A 12 4.69 -13.71 -9.90
CA VAL A 12 4.32 -12.70 -10.91
C VAL A 12 3.44 -11.61 -10.29
N TRP A 13 2.43 -11.99 -9.51
CA TRP A 13 1.54 -11.03 -8.83
C TRP A 13 2.33 -10.09 -7.92
N LEU A 14 3.20 -10.63 -7.07
CA LEU A 14 4.02 -9.85 -6.13
C LEU A 14 4.96 -8.88 -6.85
N TRP A 15 5.56 -9.27 -7.98
CA TRP A 15 6.37 -8.36 -8.79
C TRP A 15 5.56 -7.19 -9.36
N ILE A 16 4.36 -7.45 -9.88
CA ILE A 16 3.47 -6.41 -10.40
C ILE A 16 3.14 -5.41 -9.32
N ILE A 17 2.64 -5.87 -8.16
CA ILE A 17 2.28 -4.96 -7.07
C ILE A 17 3.52 -4.26 -6.51
N PHE A 18 4.69 -4.91 -6.46
CA PHE A 18 5.92 -4.30 -6.00
C PHE A 18 6.30 -3.09 -6.86
N VAL A 19 6.37 -3.26 -8.19
CA VAL A 19 6.69 -2.18 -9.12
C VAL A 19 5.66 -1.05 -9.03
N VAL A 20 4.37 -1.38 -9.01
CA VAL A 20 3.30 -0.38 -8.90
C VAL A 20 3.41 0.41 -7.59
N ASN A 21 3.71 -0.25 -6.46
CA ASN A 21 3.85 0.42 -5.18
C ASN A 21 5.14 1.28 -5.10
N VAL A 22 6.23 0.88 -5.77
CA VAL A 22 7.42 1.74 -5.93
C VAL A 22 7.08 3.00 -6.72
N LEU A 23 6.39 2.87 -7.86
CA LEU A 23 5.96 4.03 -8.66
C LEU A 23 5.00 4.93 -7.88
N ALA A 24 4.07 4.36 -7.12
CA ALA A 24 3.17 5.10 -6.26
C ALA A 24 3.92 5.84 -5.15
N ALA A 25 4.96 5.24 -4.55
CA ALA A 25 5.80 5.91 -3.56
C ALA A 25 6.54 7.11 -4.17
N ILE A 26 7.13 6.96 -5.37
CA ILE A 26 7.80 8.05 -6.08
C ILE A 26 6.81 9.18 -6.37
N GLY A 27 5.64 8.85 -6.95
CA GLY A 27 4.59 9.84 -7.21
C GLY A 27 4.11 10.53 -5.92
N GLY A 28 3.96 9.77 -4.84
CA GLY A 28 3.61 10.29 -3.52
C GLY A 28 4.65 11.26 -2.95
N ILE A 29 5.94 10.96 -3.10
CA ILE A 29 7.03 11.85 -2.68
C ILE A 29 6.94 13.18 -3.42
N VAL A 30 6.77 13.14 -4.75
CA VAL A 30 6.63 14.36 -5.56
C VAL A 30 5.45 15.20 -5.09
N VAL A 31 4.30 14.57 -4.81
CA VAL A 31 3.11 15.26 -4.27
C VAL A 31 3.37 15.84 -2.88
N ALA A 32 4.00 15.08 -1.97
CA ALA A 32 4.29 15.51 -0.61
C ALA A 32 5.25 16.71 -0.56
N LEU A 33 6.24 16.74 -1.45
CA LEU A 33 7.16 17.89 -1.58
C LEU A 33 6.44 19.15 -2.08
N GLY A 34 5.42 18.98 -2.94
CA GLY A 34 4.54 20.07 -3.38
C GLY A 34 3.38 20.39 -2.44
N ALA A 35 3.21 19.63 -1.35
CA ALA A 35 2.03 19.73 -0.51
C ALA A 35 1.94 21.06 0.24
N SER A 36 3.06 21.74 0.49
CA SER A 36 3.06 23.08 1.10
C SER A 36 2.37 24.12 0.21
N VAL A 37 2.61 24.06 -1.10
CA VAL A 37 1.99 24.96 -2.09
C VAL A 37 0.49 24.69 -2.20
N VAL A 38 0.11 23.41 -2.32
CA VAL A 38 -1.30 22.99 -2.42
C VAL A 38 -2.05 23.26 -1.12
N GLY A 39 -1.44 22.98 0.03
CA GLY A 39 -2.00 23.24 1.35
C GLY A 39 -2.24 24.74 1.59
N ALA A 40 -1.37 25.61 1.10
CA ALA A 40 -1.58 27.06 1.13
C ALA A 40 -2.75 27.48 0.23
N ALA A 41 -2.82 26.95 -1.00
CA ALA A 41 -3.89 27.27 -1.96
C ALA A 41 -5.28 26.83 -1.47
N LEU A 42 -5.36 25.72 -0.73
CA LEU A 42 -6.61 25.18 -0.18
C LEU A 42 -6.93 25.73 1.23
N GLY A 43 -6.09 26.59 1.81
CA GLY A 43 -6.27 27.11 3.17
C GLY A 43 -6.11 26.05 4.28
N LEU A 44 -5.47 24.92 3.97
CA LEU A 44 -5.32 23.77 4.87
C LEU A 44 -4.08 23.87 5.76
N GLY A 45 -3.12 24.72 5.40
CA GLY A 45 -1.90 24.92 6.19
C GLY A 45 -1.08 23.63 6.36
N SER A 46 -0.52 23.42 7.56
CA SER A 46 0.43 22.34 7.84
C SER A 46 -0.21 20.94 7.88
N ILE A 47 -1.51 20.81 8.11
CA ILE A 47 -2.15 19.49 8.26
C ILE A 47 -2.08 18.68 6.97
N TYR A 48 -2.29 19.33 5.81
CA TYR A 48 -2.23 18.67 4.51
C TYR A 48 -0.81 18.20 4.18
N VAL A 49 0.20 18.98 4.58
CA VAL A 49 1.61 18.60 4.43
C VAL A 49 1.90 17.34 5.24
N VAL A 50 1.54 17.34 6.52
CA VAL A 50 1.76 16.21 7.42
C VAL A 50 1.05 14.95 6.92
N LEU A 51 -0.23 15.04 6.53
CA LEU A 51 -0.99 13.92 5.99
C LEU A 51 -0.37 13.37 4.70
N SER A 52 0.15 14.24 3.83
CA SER A 52 0.82 13.82 2.59
C SER A 52 2.09 13.02 2.87
N PHE A 53 2.91 13.44 3.83
CA PHE A 53 4.10 12.70 4.25
C PHE A 53 3.76 11.37 4.95
N ILE A 54 2.72 11.33 5.79
CA ILE A 54 2.24 10.08 6.39
C ILE A 54 1.80 9.10 5.29
N GLY A 55 1.07 9.57 4.28
CA GLY A 55 0.67 8.75 3.14
C GLY A 55 1.86 8.14 2.41
N VAL A 56 2.93 8.91 2.19
CA VAL A 56 4.18 8.40 1.60
C VAL A 56 4.85 7.34 2.47
N ILE A 57 4.95 7.58 3.78
CA ILE A 57 5.55 6.63 4.71
C ILE A 57 4.79 5.30 4.70
N LEU A 58 3.45 5.35 4.78
CA LEU A 58 2.61 4.17 4.71
C LEU A 58 2.80 3.41 3.38
N GLN A 59 2.88 4.14 2.27
CA GLN A 59 3.14 3.55 0.95
C GLN A 59 4.49 2.84 0.88
N ILE A 60 5.55 3.43 1.45
CA ILE A 60 6.89 2.81 1.53
C ILE A 60 6.85 1.54 2.38
N VAL A 61 6.19 1.58 3.54
CA VAL A 61 6.09 0.41 4.42
C VAL A 61 5.34 -0.74 3.75
N ILE A 62 4.27 -0.45 2.99
CA ILE A 62 3.57 -1.46 2.19
C ILE A 62 4.51 -2.06 1.13
N THR A 63 5.28 -1.23 0.42
CA THR A 63 6.28 -1.70 -0.57
C THR A 63 7.32 -2.63 0.06
N VAL A 64 7.85 -2.26 1.23
CA VAL A 64 8.80 -3.09 1.99
C VAL A 64 8.15 -4.41 2.41
N SER A 65 6.88 -4.36 2.83
CA SER A 65 6.11 -5.54 3.23
C SER A 65 5.91 -6.53 2.08
N ILE A 66 5.65 -6.02 0.88
CA ILE A 66 5.63 -6.82 -0.36
C ILE A 66 7.00 -7.43 -0.63
N GLY A 67 8.09 -6.65 -0.48
CA GLY A 67 9.45 -7.14 -0.63
C GLY A 67 9.79 -8.28 0.35
N ILE A 68 9.36 -8.18 1.62
CA ILE A 68 9.52 -9.25 2.61
C ILE A 68 8.81 -10.53 2.15
N LEU A 69 7.60 -10.41 1.61
CA LEU A 69 6.86 -11.57 1.11
C LEU A 69 7.51 -12.16 -0.15
N LEU A 70 7.98 -11.31 -1.06
CA LEU A 70 8.57 -11.68 -2.35
C LEU A 70 9.97 -12.30 -2.22
N PHE A 71 10.81 -11.80 -1.31
CA PHE A 71 12.22 -12.21 -1.22
C PHE A 71 12.53 -13.04 0.03
N ALA A 72 11.88 -12.76 1.16
CA ALA A 72 12.14 -13.47 2.41
C ALA A 72 11.12 -14.58 2.70
N HIS A 73 10.03 -14.65 1.91
CA HIS A 73 8.94 -15.63 2.06
C HIS A 73 8.42 -15.71 3.50
N LYS A 74 8.25 -14.54 4.15
CA LYS A 74 7.76 -14.45 5.52
C LYS A 74 6.32 -13.97 5.56
N LYS A 75 5.48 -14.66 6.35
CA LYS A 75 4.07 -14.31 6.55
C LYS A 75 3.88 -12.91 7.14
N ILE A 76 4.88 -12.40 7.85
CA ILE A 76 4.86 -11.04 8.39
C ILE A 76 4.68 -9.99 7.28
N GLY A 77 5.23 -10.21 6.08
CA GLY A 77 5.01 -9.32 4.95
C GLY A 77 3.53 -9.18 4.60
N LEU A 78 2.79 -10.29 4.60
CA LEU A 78 1.34 -10.28 4.35
C LEU A 78 0.58 -9.57 5.48
N VAL A 79 0.91 -9.85 6.74
CA VAL A 79 0.27 -9.20 7.90
C VAL A 79 0.46 -7.67 7.85
N LEU A 80 1.67 -7.22 7.52
CA LEU A 80 1.97 -5.80 7.40
C LEU A 80 1.23 -5.17 6.22
N ILE A 81 1.08 -5.86 5.07
CA ILE A 81 0.25 -5.37 3.95
C ILE A 81 -1.18 -5.08 4.44
N PHE A 82 -1.82 -5.99 5.16
CA PHE A 82 -3.18 -5.76 5.68
C PHE A 82 -3.24 -4.61 6.69
N ALA A 83 -2.34 -4.60 7.67
CA ALA A 83 -2.34 -3.59 8.73
C ALA A 83 -2.14 -2.18 8.15
N PHE A 84 -1.14 -2.01 7.28
CA PHE A 84 -0.82 -0.71 6.70
C PHE A 84 -1.78 -0.30 5.59
N ALA A 85 -2.42 -1.24 4.88
CA ALA A 85 -3.51 -0.91 3.96
C ALA A 85 -4.73 -0.32 4.69
N ALA A 86 -5.07 -0.86 5.87
CA ALA A 86 -6.13 -0.29 6.71
C ALA A 86 -5.77 1.10 7.25
N LEU A 87 -4.52 1.31 7.69
CA LEU A 87 -4.05 2.64 8.09
C LEU A 87 -4.03 3.62 6.90
N GLY A 88 -3.58 3.17 5.73
CA GLY A 88 -3.57 3.94 4.49
C GLY A 88 -4.97 4.35 4.05
N PHE A 89 -5.97 3.50 4.26
CA PHE A 89 -7.37 3.83 4.04
C PHE A 89 -7.83 4.98 4.94
N ILE A 90 -7.56 4.90 6.25
CA ILE A 90 -7.94 5.94 7.20
C ILE A 90 -7.28 7.28 6.82
N VAL A 91 -5.98 7.28 6.55
CA VAL A 91 -5.26 8.49 6.13
C VAL A 91 -5.81 9.04 4.83
N SER A 92 -6.17 8.18 3.87
CA SER A 92 -6.81 8.62 2.61
C SER A 92 -8.17 9.25 2.86
N MET A 93 -9.02 8.65 3.69
CA MET A 93 -10.34 9.21 4.05
C MET A 93 -10.21 10.57 4.74
N VAL A 94 -9.29 10.69 5.69
CA VAL A 94 -9.03 11.97 6.39
C VAL A 94 -8.51 13.01 5.40
N THR A 95 -7.58 12.63 4.52
CA THR A 95 -7.03 13.55 3.51
C THR A 95 -8.12 14.06 2.59
N TYR A 96 -8.98 13.17 2.07
CA TYR A 96 -10.10 13.56 1.20
C TYR A 96 -11.15 14.40 1.93
N ALA A 97 -11.39 14.15 3.21
CA ALA A 97 -12.30 14.96 4.01
C ALA A 97 -11.79 16.39 4.15
N VAL A 98 -10.51 16.52 4.51
CA VAL A 98 -9.85 17.81 4.70
C VAL A 98 -9.78 18.58 3.38
N THR A 99 -9.45 17.93 2.26
CA THR A 99 -9.40 18.59 0.94
C THR A 99 -10.76 18.82 0.29
N ALA A 100 -11.88 18.49 0.96
CA ALA A 100 -13.24 18.50 0.40
C ALA A 100 -13.38 17.66 -0.90
N GLN A 101 -12.63 16.56 -0.98
CA GLN A 101 -12.58 15.61 -2.11
C GLN A 101 -13.19 14.24 -1.76
N LEU A 102 -14.08 14.17 -0.75
CA LEU A 102 -14.87 12.97 -0.46
C LEU A 102 -15.94 12.74 -1.55
N GLY A 103 -15.49 12.40 -2.75
CA GLY A 103 -16.34 11.92 -3.84
C GLY A 103 -16.36 10.40 -3.88
N VAL A 104 -17.45 9.85 -4.43
CA VAL A 104 -17.64 8.40 -4.60
C VAL A 104 -16.43 7.74 -5.29
N GLY A 105 -15.85 8.39 -6.31
CA GLY A 105 -14.66 7.87 -7.00
C GLY A 105 -13.45 7.68 -6.09
N ASN A 106 -13.18 8.61 -5.19
CA ASN A 106 -12.05 8.54 -4.26
C ASN A 106 -12.27 7.50 -3.16
N ILE A 107 -13.53 7.35 -2.71
CA ILE A 107 -13.92 6.30 -1.76
C ILE A 107 -13.73 4.92 -2.38
N VAL A 108 -14.23 4.71 -3.61
CA VAL A 108 -14.08 3.43 -4.32
C VAL A 108 -12.60 3.09 -4.52
N LYS A 109 -11.78 4.07 -4.96
CA LYS A 109 -10.34 3.87 -5.12
C LYS A 109 -9.67 3.45 -3.81
N ALA A 110 -10.01 4.11 -2.71
CA ALA A 110 -9.46 3.78 -1.39
C ALA A 110 -9.87 2.39 -0.92
N ILE A 111 -11.13 1.98 -1.13
CA ILE A 111 -11.62 0.63 -0.79
C ILE A 111 -10.88 -0.44 -1.60
N ILE A 112 -10.70 -0.23 -2.91
CA ILE A 112 -9.95 -1.17 -3.77
C ILE A 112 -8.53 -1.35 -3.23
N SER A 113 -7.84 -0.25 -2.92
CA SER A 113 -6.48 -0.32 -2.39
C SER A 113 -6.42 -0.95 -1.01
N ALA A 114 -7.42 -0.72 -0.16
CA ALA A 114 -7.41 -1.14 1.24
C ALA A 114 -7.83 -2.60 1.44
N ILE A 115 -8.71 -3.11 0.58
CA ILE A 115 -9.35 -4.41 0.75
C ILE A 115 -9.00 -5.34 -0.41
N LEU A 116 -9.27 -4.92 -1.64
CA LEU A 116 -9.15 -5.82 -2.80
C LEU A 116 -7.70 -6.25 -3.02
N MET A 117 -6.75 -5.31 -2.96
CA MET A 117 -5.34 -5.60 -3.17
C MET A 117 -4.73 -6.56 -2.11
N PRO A 118 -4.93 -6.33 -0.79
CA PRO A 118 -4.49 -7.30 0.22
C PRO A 118 -5.17 -8.67 0.09
N VAL A 119 -6.48 -8.71 -0.20
CA VAL A 119 -7.22 -9.96 -0.33
C VAL A 119 -6.73 -10.78 -1.53
N ILE A 120 -6.53 -10.17 -2.70
CA ILE A 120 -5.97 -10.87 -3.86
C ILE A 120 -4.59 -11.43 -3.54
N THR A 121 -3.74 -10.63 -2.87
CA THR A 121 -2.40 -11.07 -2.44
C THR A 121 -2.48 -12.29 -1.51
N TYR A 122 -3.43 -12.28 -0.57
CA TYR A 122 -3.70 -13.44 0.27
C TYR A 122 -4.19 -14.66 -0.50
N LEU A 123 -5.10 -14.48 -1.46
CA LEU A 123 -5.62 -15.60 -2.25
C LEU A 123 -4.53 -16.29 -3.08
N PHE A 124 -3.57 -15.53 -3.61
CA PHE A 124 -2.40 -16.11 -4.27
C PHE A 124 -1.43 -16.76 -3.29
N ALA A 125 -1.28 -16.20 -2.07
CA ALA A 125 -0.35 -16.71 -1.06
C ALA A 125 -0.87 -17.90 -0.26
N LYS A 126 -2.19 -18.12 -0.19
CA LYS A 126 -2.82 -19.09 0.74
C LYS A 126 -2.26 -20.51 0.60
N ASN A 127 -2.00 -20.97 -0.63
CA ASN A 127 -1.51 -22.32 -0.88
C ASN A 127 -0.04 -22.44 -0.46
N ASP A 128 0.77 -21.41 -0.72
CA ASP A 128 2.19 -21.39 -0.36
C ASP A 128 2.37 -21.25 1.17
N ILE A 129 1.44 -20.59 1.86
CA ILE A 129 1.36 -20.58 3.33
C ILE A 129 0.99 -21.97 3.86
N ALA A 130 -0.06 -22.59 3.30
CA ALA A 130 -0.53 -23.91 3.75
C ALA A 130 0.52 -25.01 3.56
N ASN A 131 1.33 -24.90 2.50
CA ASN A 131 2.42 -25.82 2.18
C ASN A 131 3.72 -25.50 2.95
N GLY A 132 3.72 -24.51 3.84
CA GLY A 132 4.89 -24.14 4.65
C GLY A 132 6.03 -23.46 3.89
N ILE A 133 5.81 -23.04 2.64
CA ILE A 133 6.78 -22.30 1.82
C ILE A 133 6.94 -20.86 2.37
N ILE A 134 5.83 -20.27 2.82
CA ILE A 134 5.82 -18.98 3.52
C ILE A 134 5.72 -19.24 5.03
N ALA A 135 6.76 -18.85 5.78
CA ALA A 135 6.91 -19.14 7.21
C ALA A 135 6.49 -17.98 8.13
#